data_AF-A0A3D4UK95-F1
#
_entry.id   AF-A0A3D4UK95-F1
#
_cell.length_a   1.000
_cell.length_b   1.000
_cell.length_c   1.000
_cell.angle_alpha   90.00
_cell.angle_beta   90.00
_cell.angle_gamma   90.00
#
_symmetry.space_group_name_H-M   'P 1'
#
loop_
_entity.id
_entity.type
_entity.pdbx_description
1 polymer ?
#
loop_
_entity_poly.entity_id
_entity_poly.type
_entity_poly.pdbx_seq_one_letter_code
_entity_poly.pdbx_strand_id
1 'polypeptide(L)'
;VEHHWLPYITAARRWGIEHPEQYLELQYEDVLDHPTEHARTIFGFLGVDASDEPVGQAVERASFRSMSGGRAQGETDNASHMRKGTSGGWREDLDQASIEIFEQIGGSMLDTLGYPRAAAMST
;
A
#
# COMPACT_ATOMS: atom_id res chain seq x y z
N VAL A 1 12.40 15.30 15.26
CA VAL A 1 11.59 14.80 14.11
C VAL A 1 11.86 13.31 13.99
N GLU A 2 11.29 12.51 14.89
CA GLU A 2 11.66 11.09 15.08
C GLU A 2 10.65 10.11 14.44
N HIS A 3 9.68 10.61 13.68
CA HIS A 3 8.57 9.83 13.12
C HIS A 3 8.29 10.21 11.65
N HIS A 4 9.34 10.46 10.87
CA HIS A 4 9.19 10.68 9.44
C HIS A 4 9.29 9.34 8.69
N TRP A 5 8.43 9.10 7.71
CA TRP A 5 8.36 7.81 7.00
C TRP A 5 9.51 7.61 6.00
N LEU A 6 10.07 8.71 5.46
CA LEU A 6 11.11 8.65 4.42
C LEU A 6 12.35 7.82 4.79
N PRO A 7 12.96 7.98 5.99
CA PRO A 7 14.15 7.21 6.34
C PRO A 7 13.86 5.71 6.41
N TYR A 8 12.67 5.30 6.86
CA TYR A 8 12.30 3.89 6.93
C TYR A 8 12.18 3.26 5.54
N ILE A 9 11.47 3.92 4.61
CA ILE A 9 11.35 3.43 3.23
C ILE A 9 12.71 3.42 2.55
N THR A 10 13.49 4.49 2.71
CA THR A 10 14.84 4.57 2.11
C THR A 10 15.75 3.44 2.62
N ALA A 11 15.74 3.18 3.94
CA ALA A 11 16.54 2.12 4.53
C ALA A 11 16.11 0.73 4.06
N ALA A 12 14.80 0.46 4.04
CA ALA A 12 14.25 -0.81 3.57
C ALA A 12 14.61 -1.08 2.11
N ARG A 13 14.44 -0.10 1.22
CA ARG A 13 14.78 -0.26 -0.21
C ARG A 13 16.28 -0.43 -0.45
N ARG A 14 17.13 0.31 0.27
CA ARG A 14 18.59 0.12 0.19
C ARG A 14 19.00 -1.30 0.59
N TRP A 15 18.47 -1.78 1.71
CA TRP A 15 18.70 -3.16 2.14
C TRP A 15 18.16 -4.17 1.12
N GLY A 16 16.99 -3.91 0.55
CA GLY A 16 16.37 -4.76 -0.47
C GLY A 16 17.18 -4.88 -1.77
N ILE A 17 17.87 -3.82 -2.19
CA ILE A 17 18.79 -3.85 -3.33
C ILE A 17 19.93 -4.83 -3.07
N GLU A 18 20.45 -4.87 -1.85
CA GLU A 18 21.53 -5.76 -1.46
C GLU A 18 21.05 -7.19 -1.24
N HIS A 19 19.78 -7.40 -0.89
CA HIS A 19 19.21 -8.70 -0.52
C HIS A 19 17.89 -9.00 -1.28
N PRO A 20 17.95 -9.13 -2.62
CA PRO A 20 16.76 -9.28 -3.46
C PRO A 20 15.95 -10.55 -3.17
N GLU A 21 16.59 -11.62 -2.69
CA GLU A 21 15.93 -12.87 -2.30
C GLU A 21 15.23 -12.79 -0.93
N GLN A 22 15.45 -11.71 -0.17
CA GLN A 22 14.92 -11.52 1.19
C GLN A 22 14.05 -10.27 1.31
N TYR A 23 13.79 -9.59 0.20
CA TYR A 23 12.99 -8.38 0.15
C TYR A 23 12.00 -8.43 -1.01
N LEU A 24 10.72 -8.33 -0.69
CA LEU A 24 9.64 -8.18 -1.67
C LEU A 24 8.92 -6.85 -1.41
N GLU A 25 9.03 -5.92 -2.35
CA GLU A 25 8.30 -4.65 -2.34
C GLU A 25 7.00 -4.80 -3.15
N LEU A 26 5.87 -4.40 -2.57
CA LEU A 26 4.55 -4.45 -3.19
C LEU A 26 3.84 -3.10 -2.96
N GLN A 27 2.99 -2.71 -3.91
CA GLN A 27 2.10 -1.56 -3.75
C GLN A 27 0.74 -2.03 -3.25
N TYR A 28 0.18 -1.29 -2.30
CA TYR A 28 -1.12 -1.63 -1.71
C TYR A 28 -2.22 -1.58 -2.77
N GLU A 29 -2.15 -0.62 -3.69
CA GLU A 29 -3.08 -0.46 -4.81
C GLU A 29 -3.10 -1.70 -5.71
N ASP A 30 -1.93 -2.22 -6.09
CA ASP A 30 -1.85 -3.41 -6.95
C ASP A 30 -2.41 -4.65 -6.22
N VAL A 31 -2.15 -4.79 -4.92
CA VAL A 31 -2.71 -5.88 -4.09
C VAL A 31 -4.23 -5.76 -3.98
N LEU A 32 -4.78 -4.55 -3.94
CA LEU A 32 -6.24 -4.35 -3.96
C LEU A 32 -6.86 -4.74 -5.31
N ASP A 33 -6.22 -4.36 -6.42
CA ASP A 33 -6.75 -4.58 -7.77
C ASP A 33 -6.56 -6.04 -8.24
N HIS A 34 -5.44 -6.67 -7.89
CA HIS A 34 -5.07 -8.01 -8.34
C HIS A 34 -4.66 -8.94 -7.16
N PRO A 35 -5.54 -9.15 -6.16
CA PRO A 35 -5.17 -9.81 -4.91
C PRO A 35 -4.67 -11.24 -5.10
N THR A 36 -5.25 -12.01 -6.01
CA THR A 36 -4.84 -13.40 -6.29
C THR A 36 -3.46 -13.47 -6.94
N GLU A 37 -3.13 -12.54 -7.83
CA GLU A 37 -1.83 -12.47 -8.48
C GLU A 37 -0.73 -12.14 -7.46
N HIS A 38 -0.93 -11.07 -6.69
CA HIS A 38 0.05 -10.69 -5.67
C HIS A 38 0.17 -11.69 -4.53
N ALA A 39 -0.92 -12.37 -4.16
CA ALA A 39 -0.84 -13.48 -3.21
C ALA A 39 0.06 -14.60 -3.73
N ARG A 40 -0.01 -14.97 -5.02
CA ARG A 40 0.93 -15.94 -5.60
C ARG A 40 2.37 -15.46 -5.57
N THR A 41 2.61 -14.18 -5.89
CA THR A 41 3.95 -13.59 -5.79
C THR A 41 4.49 -13.69 -4.37
N ILE A 42 3.69 -13.35 -3.35
CA ILE A 42 4.07 -13.49 -1.93
C ILE A 42 4.37 -14.94 -1.58
N PHE A 43 3.52 -15.87 -2.01
CA PHE A 43 3.68 -17.29 -1.70
C PHE A 43 4.93 -17.87 -2.35
N GLY A 44 5.18 -17.53 -3.62
CA GLY A 44 6.40 -17.90 -4.32
C GLY A 44 7.65 -17.34 -3.66
N PHE A 45 7.61 -16.07 -3.25
CA PHE A 45 8.70 -15.42 -2.51
C PHE A 45 8.97 -16.10 -1.16
N LEU A 46 7.94 -16.52 -0.43
CA LEU A 46 8.06 -17.25 0.83
C LEU A 46 8.43 -18.74 0.66
N GLY A 47 8.45 -19.26 -0.58
CA GLY A 47 8.70 -20.66 -0.87
C GLY A 47 7.58 -21.61 -0.38
N VAL A 48 6.34 -21.14 -0.35
CA VAL A 48 5.16 -21.92 0.08
C VAL A 48 4.26 -22.28 -1.11
N ASP A 49 3.28 -23.17 -0.88
CA ASP A 49 2.38 -23.68 -1.93
C ASP A 49 1.48 -22.59 -2.54
N ALA A 50 1.86 -22.11 -3.73
CA ALA A 50 1.16 -21.08 -4.50
C ALA A 50 0.06 -21.62 -5.45
N SER A 51 -0.46 -22.83 -5.20
CA SER A 51 -1.58 -23.38 -5.96
C SER A 51 -2.90 -22.63 -5.71
N ASP A 52 -3.90 -22.89 -6.55
CA ASP A 52 -5.15 -22.11 -6.59
C ASP A 52 -5.92 -22.14 -5.26
N GLU A 53 -5.95 -23.28 -4.58
CA GLU A 53 -6.71 -23.46 -3.35
C GLU A 53 -6.12 -22.66 -2.18
N PRO A 54 -4.84 -22.82 -1.77
CA PRO A 54 -4.26 -22.05 -0.67
C PRO A 54 -4.30 -20.54 -0.92
N VAL A 55 -4.02 -20.12 -2.16
CA VAL A 55 -4.06 -18.71 -2.56
C VAL A 55 -5.49 -18.17 -2.45
N GLY A 56 -6.47 -18.89 -2.99
CA GLY A 56 -7.88 -18.50 -2.91
C GLY A 56 -8.37 -18.37 -1.46
N GLN A 57 -8.00 -19.32 -0.60
CA GLN A 57 -8.34 -19.26 0.83
C GLN A 57 -7.68 -18.06 1.53
N ALA A 58 -6.43 -17.76 1.22
CA ALA A 58 -5.72 -16.63 1.81
C ALA A 58 -6.34 -15.30 1.39
N VAL A 59 -6.60 -15.12 0.09
CA VAL A 59 -7.26 -13.91 -0.45
C VAL A 59 -8.62 -13.71 0.18
N GLU A 60 -9.45 -14.75 0.26
CA GLU A 60 -10.79 -14.64 0.83
C GLU A 60 -10.74 -14.22 2.31
N ARG A 61 -9.86 -14.86 3.09
CA ARG A 61 -9.70 -14.56 4.53
C ARG A 61 -9.09 -13.19 4.79
N ALA A 62 -8.19 -12.74 3.93
CA ALA A 62 -7.55 -11.42 4.01
C ALA A 62 -8.38 -10.32 3.33
N SER A 63 -9.52 -10.65 2.71
CA SER A 63 -10.38 -9.65 2.08
C SER A 63 -10.90 -8.64 3.10
N PHE A 64 -11.07 -7.39 2.66
CA PHE A 64 -11.65 -6.36 3.52
C PHE A 64 -13.00 -6.80 4.10
N ARG A 65 -13.85 -7.42 3.28
CA ARG A 65 -15.16 -7.94 3.70
C ARG A 65 -15.01 -8.93 4.87
N SER A 66 -14.08 -9.88 4.78
CA SER A 66 -13.84 -10.84 5.85
C SER A 66 -13.29 -10.17 7.12
N MET A 67 -12.27 -9.32 6.97
CA MET A 67 -11.60 -8.65 8.10
C MET A 67 -12.45 -7.58 8.78
N SER A 68 -13.40 -6.98 8.07
CA SER A 68 -14.28 -5.91 8.58
C SER A 68 -15.58 -6.44 9.22
N GLY A 69 -15.78 -7.76 9.26
CA GLY A 69 -17.01 -8.37 9.76
C GLY A 69 -18.19 -8.31 8.78
N GLY A 70 -17.91 -8.21 7.48
CA GLY A 70 -18.91 -8.30 6.42
C GLY A 70 -19.20 -7.01 5.65
N ARG A 71 -18.55 -5.89 6.01
CA ARG A 71 -18.76 -4.59 5.35
C ARG A 71 -18.25 -4.61 3.91
N ALA A 72 -18.93 -3.83 3.06
CA ALA A 72 -18.44 -3.58 1.70
C ALA A 72 -17.29 -2.56 1.74
N GLN A 73 -16.38 -2.63 0.76
CA GLN A 73 -15.38 -1.57 0.59
C GLN A 73 -16.09 -0.23 0.37
N GLY A 74 -15.56 0.84 0.98
CA GLY A 74 -16.17 2.17 0.99
C GLY A 74 -17.11 2.42 2.17
N GLU A 75 -17.67 1.37 2.78
CA GLU A 75 -18.51 1.48 3.98
C GLU A 75 -17.65 1.82 5.20
N THR A 76 -17.66 3.09 5.58
CA THR A 76 -16.72 3.64 6.55
C THR A 76 -17.19 3.42 7.99
N ASP A 77 -16.30 2.87 8.81
CA ASP A 77 -16.44 2.84 10.27
C ASP A 77 -15.19 3.43 10.92
N ASN A 78 -15.31 4.63 11.50
CA ASN A 78 -14.19 5.35 12.12
C ASN A 78 -13.74 4.76 13.45
N ALA A 79 -14.55 3.89 14.08
CA ALA A 79 -14.18 3.19 15.31
C ALA A 79 -13.45 1.86 15.03
N SER A 80 -13.45 1.40 13.77
CA SER A 80 -12.80 0.15 13.36
C SER A 80 -11.37 0.37 12.87
N HIS A 81 -10.49 -0.58 13.18
CA HIS A 81 -9.17 -0.65 12.56
C HIS A 81 -9.27 -0.84 11.04
N MET A 82 -10.26 -1.60 10.57
CA MET A 82 -10.56 -1.79 9.14
C MET A 82 -11.50 -0.70 8.65
N ARG A 83 -11.02 0.55 8.56
CA ARG A 83 -11.91 1.72 8.41
C ARG A 83 -12.77 1.72 7.14
N LYS A 84 -12.16 1.71 5.95
CA LYS A 84 -12.85 1.92 4.64
C LYS A 84 -12.50 0.89 3.56
N GLY A 85 -11.27 0.36 3.57
CA GLY A 85 -10.85 -0.68 2.61
C GLY A 85 -10.67 -0.20 1.18
N THR A 86 -10.37 1.08 0.98
CA THR A 86 -10.18 1.70 -0.35
C THR A 86 -8.89 2.52 -0.36
N SER A 87 -8.27 2.67 -1.53
CA SER A 87 -7.13 3.57 -1.75
C SER A 87 -7.60 4.98 -2.18
N GLY A 88 -6.68 5.95 -2.19
CA GLY A 88 -6.92 7.27 -2.78
C GLY A 88 -7.75 8.29 -1.98
N GLY A 89 -8.25 7.94 -0.79
CA GLY A 89 -9.08 8.83 0.04
C GLY A 89 -8.40 10.14 0.46
N TRP A 90 -7.07 10.19 0.45
CA TRP A 90 -6.31 11.41 0.75
C TRP A 90 -6.66 12.59 -0.15
N ARG A 91 -7.16 12.35 -1.38
CA ARG A 91 -7.58 13.42 -2.31
C ARG A 91 -8.82 14.17 -1.83
N GLU A 92 -9.65 13.51 -1.03
CA GLU A 92 -10.84 14.10 -0.41
C GLU A 92 -10.50 14.70 0.96
N ASP A 93 -9.55 14.08 1.67
CA ASP A 93 -9.21 14.41 3.06
C ASP A 93 -8.21 15.58 3.18
N LEU A 94 -7.34 15.81 2.19
CA LEU A 94 -6.29 16.84 2.22
C LEU A 94 -6.62 18.03 1.33
N ASP A 95 -6.39 19.24 1.84
CA ASP A 95 -6.44 20.45 1.05
C ASP A 95 -5.17 20.66 0.22
N GLN A 96 -5.24 21.62 -0.72
CA GLN A 96 -4.16 21.90 -1.65
C GLN A 96 -2.85 22.30 -0.94
N ALA A 97 -2.94 23.10 0.12
CA ALA A 97 -1.78 23.51 0.90
C ALA A 97 -1.10 22.32 1.61
N SER A 98 -1.89 21.38 2.12
CA SER A 98 -1.38 20.16 2.74
C SER A 98 -0.70 19.25 1.71
N ILE A 99 -1.27 19.12 0.51
CA ILE A 99 -0.67 18.37 -0.60
C ILE A 99 0.69 18.99 -0.98
N GLU A 100 0.76 20.32 -1.14
CA GLU A 100 2.00 21.03 -1.45
C GLU A 100 3.09 20.80 -0.41
N ILE A 101 2.75 20.91 0.89
CA ILE A 101 3.69 20.66 1.98
C ILE A 101 4.17 19.21 1.96
N PHE A 102 3.25 18.25 1.78
CA PHE A 102 3.59 16.83 1.73
C PHE A 102 4.55 16.54 0.58
N GLU A 103 4.29 17.10 -0.60
CA GLU A 103 5.14 16.92 -1.78
C GLU A 103 6.47 17.66 -1.72
N GLN A 104 6.52 18.81 -1.03
CA GLN A 104 7.78 19.50 -0.75
C GLN A 104 8.71 18.64 0.10
N ILE A 105 8.14 17.89 1.06
CA ILE A 105 8.90 17.05 1.99
C ILE A 105 9.24 15.69 1.39
N GLY A 106 8.23 14.97 0.89
CA GLY A 106 8.30 13.56 0.50
C GLY A 106 8.31 13.31 -0.99
N GLY A 107 8.27 14.36 -1.80
CA GLY A 107 8.05 14.27 -3.22
C GLY A 107 9.00 13.34 -3.98
N SER A 108 10.30 13.50 -3.77
CA SER A 108 11.30 12.68 -4.47
C SER A 108 11.08 11.18 -4.22
N MET A 109 10.56 10.82 -3.05
CA MET A 109 10.20 9.45 -2.74
C MET A 109 8.93 9.01 -3.47
N LEU A 110 7.94 9.89 -3.66
CA LEU A 110 6.78 9.59 -4.53
C LEU A 110 7.24 9.25 -5.95
N ASP A 111 8.14 10.04 -6.53
CA ASP A 111 8.69 9.78 -7.86
C ASP A 111 9.41 8.43 -7.91
N THR A 112 10.20 8.13 -6.87
CA THR A 112 10.94 6.86 -6.74
C THR A 112 10.00 5.66 -6.59
N LEU A 113 8.82 5.86 -6.01
CA LEU A 113 7.78 4.85 -5.85
C LEU A 113 6.81 4.80 -7.05
N GLY A 114 6.95 5.71 -8.02
CA GLY A 114 6.09 5.78 -9.21
C GLY A 114 4.73 6.45 -8.98
N TYR A 115 4.54 7.15 -7.87
CA TYR A 115 3.29 7.88 -7.60
C TYR A 115 3.28 9.25 -8.28
N PRO A 116 2.15 9.64 -8.91
CA PRO A 116 2.02 10.96 -9.52
C PRO A 116 1.96 12.07 -8.47
N ARG A 117 2.47 13.24 -8.84
CA ARG A 117 2.28 14.49 -8.09
C ARG A 117 0.90 15.08 -8.36
N ALA A 118 0.27 15.59 -7.31
CA ALA A 118 -1.04 16.24 -7.34
C ALA A 118 -0.98 17.74 -7.02
N ALA A 119 0.13 18.25 -6.49
CA ALA A 119 0.31 19.68 -6.35
C ALA A 119 0.23 20.38 -7.72
N ALA A 120 -0.53 21.48 -7.81
CA ALA A 120 -0.51 22.30 -9.02
C ALA A 120 0.90 22.84 -9.22
N MET A 121 1.42 22.80 -10.46
CA MET A 121 2.72 23.40 -10.74
C MET A 121 2.64 24.90 -10.44
N SER A 122 3.34 25.35 -9.39
CA SER A 122 3.55 26.77 -9.14
C SER A 122 4.25 27.37 -10.37
N THR A 123 3.54 28.26 -11.06
CA THR A 123 4.03 28.99 -12.25
C THR A 123 4.97 30.11 -11.83
#